data_AF-A0A3C0VJB9-F1
#
_entry.id   AF-A0A3C0VJB9-F1
#
_cell.length_a   1.000
_cell.length_b   1.000
_cell.length_c   1.000
_cell.angle_alpha   90.00
_cell.angle_beta   90.00
_cell.angle_gamma   90.00
#
_symmetry.space_group_name_H-M   'P 1'
#
loop_
_entity.id
_entity.type
_entity.pdbx_description
1 polymer ?
#
loop_
_entity_poly.entity_id
_entity_poly.type
_entity_poly.pdbx_seq_one_letter_code
_entity_poly.pdbx_strand_id
1 'polypeptide(L)'
;ADGRLLMDMRQEKGPHRWLAESADGGKTWSPPRPGIAVTPVACAIERFTLKARGDDRDRIIWTGPKGPDRRRLIVLTSYDEGATFTNERLIAGEFAAYSDLTILKDGTAGVLWERGIERGYQSLAFTRFGREFLEPGAK
;
A
#
# COMPACT_ATOMS: atom_id res chain seq x y z
N ALA A 1 -16.66 4.02 1.48
CA ALA A 1 -16.75 2.82 0.62
C ALA A 1 -18.15 2.63 0.02
N ASP A 2 -18.25 2.42 -1.30
CA ASP A 2 -19.51 2.26 -2.07
C ASP A 2 -19.69 0.85 -2.66
N GLY A 3 -18.84 -0.11 -2.27
CA GLY A 3 -18.89 -1.50 -2.74
C GLY A 3 -18.10 -1.77 -4.03
N ARG A 4 -17.50 -0.75 -4.65
CA ARG A 4 -16.61 -0.95 -5.81
C ARG A 4 -15.32 -1.66 -5.41
N LEU A 5 -14.77 -2.41 -6.37
CA LEU A 5 -13.43 -3.01 -6.27
C LEU A 5 -12.40 -2.04 -6.84
N LEU A 6 -11.24 -1.93 -6.18
CA LEU A 6 -10.07 -1.22 -6.68
C LEU A 6 -8.96 -2.25 -6.93
N MET A 7 -8.39 -2.23 -8.13
CA MET A 7 -7.25 -3.06 -8.49
C MET A 7 -6.00 -2.20 -8.62
N ASP A 8 -4.93 -2.61 -7.93
CA ASP A 8 -3.60 -2.04 -8.04
C ASP A 8 -2.69 -2.97 -8.87
N MET A 9 -2.19 -2.52 -10.01
CA MET A 9 -1.54 -3.37 -11.02
C MET A 9 -0.11 -2.94 -11.32
N ARG A 10 0.78 -3.93 -11.37
CA ARG A 10 2.17 -3.74 -11.77
C ARG A 10 2.26 -3.52 -13.28
N GLN A 11 3.10 -2.57 -13.70
CA GLN A 11 3.56 -2.48 -15.08
C GLN A 11 4.74 -3.43 -15.34
N GLU A 12 4.84 -3.95 -16.56
CA GLU A 12 6.06 -4.64 -16.99
C GLU A 12 7.24 -3.65 -17.03
N LYS A 13 7.00 -2.46 -17.63
CA LYS A 13 7.90 -1.31 -17.68
C LYS A 13 7.08 -0.04 -17.46
N GLY A 14 7.56 0.86 -16.59
CA GLY A 14 6.89 2.13 -16.33
C GLY A 14 7.21 2.68 -14.94
N PRO A 15 6.87 3.96 -14.67
CA PRO A 15 7.23 4.63 -13.42
C PRO A 15 6.12 4.61 -12.36
N HIS A 16 5.05 3.83 -12.54
CA HIS A 16 3.90 3.81 -11.63
C HIS A 16 3.16 2.46 -11.60
N ARG A 17 2.20 2.34 -10.70
CA ARG A 17 1.14 1.33 -10.71
C ARG A 17 -0.05 1.78 -11.55
N TRP A 18 -0.72 0.88 -12.26
CA TRP A 18 -2.05 1.16 -12.83
C TRP A 18 -3.13 0.93 -11.78
N LEU A 19 -4.13 1.80 -11.73
CA LEU A 19 -5.34 1.62 -10.94
C LEU A 19 -6.55 1.46 -11.86
N ALA A 20 -7.43 0.52 -11.54
CA ALA A 20 -8.72 0.36 -12.23
C ALA A 20 -9.80 -0.02 -11.21
N GLU A 21 -11.03 0.39 -11.49
CA GLU A 21 -12.17 0.19 -10.60
C GLU A 21 -13.23 -0.66 -11.27
N SER A 22 -13.93 -1.48 -10.49
CA SER A 22 -15.08 -2.26 -10.95
C SER A 22 -16.30 -2.01 -10.08
N ALA A 23 -17.44 -1.76 -10.73
CA ALA A 23 -18.73 -1.54 -10.07
C ALA A 23 -19.66 -2.77 -10.09
N ASP A 24 -19.22 -3.87 -10.71
CA ASP A 24 -20.05 -5.07 -10.94
C ASP A 24 -19.41 -6.36 -10.38
N GLY A 25 -18.52 -6.20 -9.40
CA GLY A 25 -17.84 -7.32 -8.74
C GLY A 25 -16.71 -7.93 -9.57
N GLY A 26 -16.10 -7.15 -10.48
CA GLY A 26 -14.93 -7.54 -11.27
C GLY A 26 -15.25 -8.11 -12.64
N LYS A 27 -16.52 -8.04 -13.10
CA LYS A 27 -16.89 -8.50 -14.45
C LYS A 27 -16.42 -7.52 -15.51
N THR A 28 -16.54 -6.23 -15.24
CA THR A 28 -16.00 -5.15 -16.07
C THR A 28 -15.16 -4.19 -15.23
N TRP A 29 -14.22 -3.52 -15.89
CA TRP A 29 -13.28 -2.60 -15.28
C TRP A 29 -13.27 -1.28 -16.03
N SER A 30 -13.09 -0.18 -15.30
CA SER A 30 -12.82 1.13 -15.90
C SER A 30 -11.54 1.09 -16.73
N PRO A 31 -11.36 2.02 -17.68
CA PRO A 31 -10.04 2.28 -18.25
C PRO A 31 -9.02 2.52 -17.11
N PRO A 32 -7.81 1.93 -17.19
CA PRO A 32 -6.82 2.10 -16.15
C PRO A 32 -6.30 3.54 -16.11
N ARG A 33 -6.04 4.05 -14.90
CA ARG A 33 -5.45 5.36 -14.66
C ARG A 33 -4.11 5.25 -13.93
N PRO A 34 -3.17 6.19 -14.11
CA PRO A 34 -1.93 6.19 -13.35
C PRO A 34 -2.19 6.30 -11.84
N GLY A 35 -1.52 5.46 -11.07
CA GLY A 35 -1.56 5.42 -9.61
C GLY A 35 -0.22 5.82 -8.97
N ILE A 36 0.17 5.08 -7.93
CA ILE A 36 1.36 5.35 -7.14
C ILE A 36 2.62 5.24 -8.01
N ALA A 37 3.50 6.24 -7.94
CA ALA A 37 4.79 6.22 -8.62
C ALA A 37 5.75 5.20 -7.96
N VAL A 38 6.19 4.22 -8.74
CA VAL A 38 7.06 3.12 -8.28
C VAL A 38 7.71 2.42 -9.46
N THR A 39 8.90 1.86 -9.25
CA THR A 39 9.53 0.94 -10.21
C THR A 39 8.68 -0.33 -10.40
N PRO A 40 8.80 -1.07 -11.51
CA PRO A 40 8.12 -2.36 -11.68
C PRO A 40 8.47 -3.35 -10.55
N VAL A 41 7.58 -3.51 -9.57
CA VAL A 41 7.75 -4.37 -8.39
C VAL A 41 6.38 -4.78 -7.85
N ALA A 42 6.29 -5.91 -7.14
CA ALA A 42 5.07 -6.23 -6.41
C ALA A 42 4.95 -5.30 -5.19
N CYS A 43 3.74 -4.81 -4.99
CA CYS A 43 3.34 -3.90 -3.93
C CYS A 43 2.04 -4.45 -3.36
N ALA A 44 1.59 -3.92 -2.23
CA ALA A 44 0.34 -4.37 -1.63
C ALA A 44 -0.56 -3.20 -1.27
N ILE A 45 -1.86 -3.46 -1.28
CA ILE A 45 -2.92 -2.51 -0.99
C ILE A 45 -4.00 -3.21 -0.17
N GLU A 46 -4.43 -2.64 0.95
CA GLU A 46 -5.59 -3.15 1.70
C GLU A 46 -6.38 -2.03 2.34
N ARG A 47 -7.66 -2.33 2.63
CA ARG A 47 -8.47 -1.49 3.50
C ARG A 47 -8.02 -1.66 4.95
N PHE A 48 -7.52 -0.58 5.54
CA PHE A 48 -7.06 -0.52 6.93
C PHE A 48 -8.21 -0.29 7.91
N THR A 49 -9.05 0.71 7.65
CA THR A 49 -10.24 1.03 8.46
C THR A 49 -11.45 1.33 7.57
N LEU A 50 -12.64 1.11 8.09
CA LEU A 50 -13.91 1.32 7.40
C LEU A 50 -14.97 1.87 8.37
N LYS A 51 -15.53 3.05 8.10
CA LYS A 51 -16.58 3.67 8.94
C LYS A 51 -17.78 2.76 9.13
N ALA A 52 -18.16 2.01 8.10
CA ALA A 52 -19.26 1.04 8.18
C ALA A 52 -18.99 -0.13 9.14
N ARG A 53 -17.73 -0.36 9.55
CA ARG A 53 -17.32 -1.31 10.61
C ARG A 53 -17.18 -0.67 11.99
N GLY A 54 -17.48 0.62 12.12
CA GLY A 54 -17.39 1.38 13.38
C GLY A 54 -16.08 2.15 13.57
N ASP A 55 -15.20 2.19 12.57
CA ASP A 55 -13.99 3.02 12.62
C ASP A 55 -14.31 4.53 12.47
N ASP A 56 -13.36 5.38 12.87
CA ASP A 56 -13.47 6.83 12.80
C ASP A 56 -13.51 7.37 11.35
N ARG A 57 -12.77 6.74 10.44
CA ARG A 57 -12.73 7.10 9.01
C ARG A 57 -12.30 5.94 8.12
N ASP A 58 -12.62 6.07 6.84
CA ASP A 58 -12.17 5.13 5.81
C ASP A 58 -10.68 5.35 5.52
N ARG A 59 -9.90 4.27 5.50
CA ARG A 59 -8.48 4.28 5.11
C ARG A 59 -8.16 3.08 4.24
N ILE A 60 -7.48 3.31 3.13
CA ILE A 60 -6.82 2.27 2.34
C ILE A 60 -5.32 2.54 2.46
N ILE A 61 -4.53 1.53 2.77
CA ILE A 61 -3.07 1.65 2.84
C ILE A 61 -2.42 0.93 1.66
N TRP A 62 -1.32 1.49 1.18
CA TRP A 62 -0.50 0.94 0.12
C TRP A 62 0.94 0.83 0.59
N THR A 63 1.63 -0.27 0.27
CA THR A 63 3.05 -0.45 0.61
C THR A 63 3.88 -0.81 -0.61
N GLY A 64 5.10 -0.26 -0.67
CA GLY A 64 6.07 -0.56 -1.70
C GLY A 64 7.34 0.28 -1.53
N PRO A 65 8.42 -0.01 -2.28
CA PRO A 65 9.66 0.74 -2.18
C PRO A 65 9.54 2.11 -2.86
N LYS A 66 10.07 3.16 -2.23
CA LYS A 66 10.18 4.50 -2.81
C LYS A 66 11.32 4.51 -3.82
N GLY A 67 11.00 4.05 -5.04
CA GLY A 67 11.92 3.76 -6.16
C GLY A 67 12.83 4.91 -6.62
N PRO A 68 13.60 4.72 -7.71
CA PRO A 68 13.63 3.54 -8.59
C PRO A 68 14.45 2.36 -8.04
N ASP A 69 15.31 2.57 -7.04
CA ASP A 69 16.39 1.64 -6.68
C ASP A 69 15.97 0.46 -5.77
N ARG A 70 14.66 0.18 -5.65
CA ARG A 70 14.11 -0.83 -4.73
C ARG A 70 14.70 -0.71 -3.31
N ARG A 71 14.56 0.50 -2.77
CA ARG A 71 14.96 0.90 -1.42
C ARG A 71 13.85 1.68 -0.77
N ARG A 72 13.93 1.83 0.55
CA ARG A 72 13.00 2.61 1.36
C ARG A 72 11.57 2.08 1.25
N LEU A 73 11.24 1.04 2.00
CA LEU A 73 9.86 0.59 2.11
C LEU A 73 9.03 1.68 2.77
N ILE A 74 7.95 2.10 2.10
CA ILE A 74 7.02 3.12 2.60
C ILE A 74 5.62 2.54 2.72
N VAL A 75 4.79 3.20 3.54
CA VAL A 75 3.33 3.12 3.49
C VAL A 75 2.76 4.47 3.07
N LEU A 76 1.75 4.44 2.22
CA LEU A 76 0.90 5.58 1.87
C LEU A 76 -0.53 5.28 2.32
N THR A 77 -1.29 6.32 2.64
CA THR A 77 -2.70 6.21 3.03
C THR A 77 -3.58 6.99 2.06
N SER A 78 -4.62 6.34 1.56
CA SER A 78 -5.75 6.99 0.91
C SER A 78 -6.89 7.20 1.90
N TYR A 79 -7.44 8.40 1.89
CA TYR A 79 -8.61 8.80 2.66
C TYR A 79 -9.84 9.07 1.78
N ASP A 80 -9.70 8.88 0.47
CA ASP A 80 -10.65 9.19 -0.59
C ASP A 80 -10.88 7.97 -1.49
N GLU A 81 -10.92 6.78 -0.87
CA GLU A 81 -11.28 5.51 -1.51
C GLU A 81 -10.38 5.14 -2.71
N GLY A 82 -9.09 5.50 -2.65
CA GLY A 82 -8.07 5.17 -3.64
C GLY A 82 -7.92 6.17 -4.77
N ALA A 83 -8.58 7.33 -4.69
CA ALA A 83 -8.38 8.40 -5.67
C ALA A 83 -6.97 9.00 -5.52
N THR A 84 -6.54 9.31 -4.30
CA THR A 84 -5.19 9.77 -3.98
C THR A 84 -4.57 8.97 -2.84
N PHE A 85 -3.25 8.84 -2.88
CA PHE A 85 -2.46 8.20 -1.82
C PHE A 85 -1.48 9.23 -1.27
N THR A 86 -1.63 9.56 0.00
CA THR A 86 -0.91 10.65 0.68
C THR A 86 -0.31 10.14 1.99
N ASN A 87 0.20 11.04 2.84
CA ASN A 87 0.72 10.72 4.18
C ASN A 87 1.78 9.60 4.17
N GLU A 88 2.85 9.81 3.41
CA GLU A 88 3.95 8.86 3.30
C GLU A 88 4.66 8.66 4.65
N ARG A 89 4.82 7.39 5.07
CA ARG A 89 5.62 7.01 6.23
C ARG A 89 6.66 5.98 5.87
N LEU A 90 7.89 6.20 6.31
CA LEU A 90 9.01 5.28 6.11
C LEU A 90 8.91 4.10 7.07
N ILE A 91 8.71 2.90 6.54
CA ILE A 91 8.75 1.65 7.32
C ILE A 91 10.21 1.23 7.56
N ALA A 92 11.03 1.26 6.51
CA ALA A 92 12.41 0.80 6.55
C ALA A 92 13.25 1.52 5.49
N GLY A 93 14.49 1.89 5.82
CA GLY A 93 15.36 2.68 4.92
C GLY A 93 16.22 1.87 3.97
N GLU A 94 16.34 0.55 4.18
CA GLU A 94 17.29 -0.30 3.46
C GLU A 94 16.74 -0.77 2.10
N PHE A 95 17.38 -1.79 1.49
CA PHE A 95 16.83 -2.41 0.29
C PHE A 95 15.49 -3.07 0.61
N ALA A 96 14.50 -2.78 -0.23
CA ALA A 96 13.14 -3.24 -0.12
C ALA A 96 12.60 -3.58 -1.51
N ALA A 97 12.08 -4.80 -1.69
CA ALA A 97 11.49 -5.23 -2.96
C ALA A 97 10.01 -5.57 -2.78
N TYR A 98 9.62 -6.83 -2.95
CA TYR A 98 8.21 -7.19 -2.87
C TYR A 98 7.68 -6.96 -1.45
N SER A 99 6.44 -6.51 -1.34
CA SER A 99 5.69 -6.47 -0.08
C SER A 99 4.30 -7.05 -0.24
N ASP A 100 3.81 -7.65 0.84
CA ASP A 100 2.43 -8.07 1.02
C ASP A 100 1.94 -7.60 2.40
N LEU A 101 0.64 -7.34 2.54
CA LEU A 101 0.10 -6.66 3.72
C LEU A 101 -1.25 -7.21 4.16
N THR A 102 -1.49 -7.23 5.47
CA THR A 102 -2.76 -7.68 6.06
C THR A 102 -3.11 -6.91 7.33
N ILE A 103 -4.39 -6.90 7.70
CA ILE A 103 -4.87 -6.31 8.95
C ILE A 103 -4.97 -7.41 10.01
N LEU A 104 -4.24 -7.23 11.11
CA LEU A 104 -4.16 -8.18 12.22
C LEU A 104 -5.39 -8.06 13.13
N LYS A 105 -5.59 -9.08 13.98
CA LYS A 105 -6.75 -9.18 14.89
C LYS A 105 -6.90 -8.01 15.86
N ASP A 106 -5.80 -7.34 16.17
CA ASP A 106 -5.77 -6.18 17.08
C ASP A 106 -5.87 -4.83 16.35
N GLY A 107 -6.20 -4.84 15.05
CA GLY A 107 -6.40 -3.64 14.24
C GLY A 107 -5.11 -2.98 13.74
N THR A 108 -3.94 -3.57 13.98
CA THR A 108 -2.68 -3.11 13.38
C THR A 108 -2.45 -3.74 12.01
N ALA A 109 -1.61 -3.11 11.19
CA ALA A 109 -1.18 -3.68 9.92
C ALA A 109 0.08 -4.54 10.12
N GLY A 110 0.12 -5.69 9.48
CA GLY A 110 1.33 -6.51 9.32
C GLY A 110 1.78 -6.49 7.87
N VAL A 111 3.07 -6.24 7.64
CA VAL A 111 3.68 -6.20 6.31
C VAL A 111 4.79 -7.25 6.25
N LEU A 112 4.67 -8.18 5.31
CA LEU A 112 5.73 -9.11 4.96
C LEU A 112 6.46 -8.56 3.73
N TRP A 113 7.79 -8.46 3.76
CA TRP A 113 8.53 -7.84 2.67
C TRP A 113 9.94 -8.37 2.49
N GLU A 114 10.44 -8.30 1.25
CA GLU A 114 11.82 -8.65 0.89
C GLU A 114 12.79 -7.52 1.30
N ARG A 115 13.71 -7.83 2.21
CA ARG A 115 14.67 -6.90 2.79
C ARG A 115 16.11 -7.24 2.41
N GLY A 116 16.98 -6.23 2.41
CA GLY A 116 18.41 -6.44 2.53
C GLY A 116 19.19 -5.20 2.96
N ILE A 117 20.38 -5.41 3.53
CA ILE A 117 21.25 -4.36 4.08
C ILE A 117 22.33 -3.98 3.06
N GLU A 118 23.09 -4.98 2.60
CA GLU A 118 24.22 -4.82 1.68
C GLU A 118 23.77 -4.87 0.23
N ARG A 119 22.77 -5.72 -0.07
CA ARG A 119 22.14 -5.89 -1.38
C ARG A 119 20.66 -6.23 -1.22
N GLY A 120 19.89 -6.20 -2.31
CA GLY A 120 18.48 -6.64 -2.28
C GLY A 120 18.34 -8.15 -2.02
N TYR A 121 17.11 -8.57 -1.67
CA TYR A 121 16.68 -9.98 -1.62
C TYR A 121 17.47 -10.87 -0.64
N GLN A 122 17.86 -10.35 0.52
CA GLN A 122 18.64 -11.12 1.51
C GLN A 122 17.76 -11.88 2.49
N SER A 123 16.63 -11.32 2.91
CA SER A 123 15.73 -11.94 3.87
C SER A 123 14.28 -11.49 3.66
N LEU A 124 13.34 -12.23 4.25
CA LEU A 124 11.99 -11.74 4.49
C LEU A 124 11.93 -11.11 5.88
N ALA A 125 11.25 -9.96 5.98
CA ALA A 125 10.99 -9.28 7.24
C ALA A 125 9.49 -9.12 7.44
N PHE A 126 9.04 -9.25 8.69
CA PHE A 126 7.69 -8.90 9.09
C PHE A 126 7.73 -7.63 9.94
N THR A 127 7.01 -6.60 9.51
CA THR A 127 6.95 -5.31 10.22
C THR A 127 5.50 -4.99 10.55
N ARG A 128 5.26 -4.53 11.78
CA ARG A 128 3.93 -4.22 12.28
C ARG A 128 3.84 -2.73 12.63
N PHE A 129 2.74 -2.08 12.29
CA PHE A 129 2.46 -0.70 12.69
C PHE A 129 0.97 -0.46 12.91
N GLY A 130 0.64 0.43 13.84
CA GLY A 130 -0.73 0.84 14.14
C GLY A 130 -1.10 2.21 13.56
N ARG A 131 -2.29 2.69 13.91
CA ARG A 131 -2.84 3.96 13.41
C ARG A 131 -1.96 5.14 13.79
N GLU A 132 -1.43 5.15 15.00
CA GLU A 132 -0.51 6.18 15.53
C GLU A 132 0.79 6.31 14.73
N PHE A 133 1.24 5.26 14.04
CA PHE A 133 2.37 5.37 13.12
C PHE A 133 1.97 6.09 11.83
N LEU A 134 0.77 5.82 11.31
CA LEU A 134 0.25 6.49 10.11
C LEU A 134 -0.05 7.96 10.41
N GLU A 135 -0.81 8.20 11.46
CA GLU A 135 -1.31 9.51 11.89
C GLU A 135 -0.89 9.74 13.35
N PRO A 136 0.37 10.13 13.60
CA PRO A 136 0.81 10.50 14.94
C PRO A 136 0.00 11.72 15.37
N GLY A 137 -0.52 11.70 16.59
CA GLY A 137 -1.19 12.88 17.14
C GLY A 137 -0.29 14.11 17.04
N ALA A 138 -0.90 15.29 16.87
CA ALA A 138 -0.17 16.54 17.00
C ALA A 138 0.53 16.56 18.36
N LYS A 139 1.83 16.89 18.36
CA LYS A 139 2.57 17.14 19.60
C LYS A 139 2.13 18.43 20.24
#